data_AF-A0A238KCL5-F1
#
_entry.id   AF-A0A238KCL5-F1
#
_cell.length_a   1.000
_cell.length_b   1.000
_cell.length_c   1.000
_cell.angle_alpha   90.00
_cell.angle_beta   90.00
_cell.angle_gamma   90.00
#
_symmetry.space_group_name_H-M   'P 1'
#
loop_
_entity.id
_entity.type
_entity.pdbx_description
1 polymer ?
#
loop_
_entity_poly.entity_id
_entity_poly.type
_entity_poly.pdbx_seq_one_letter_code
_entity_poly.pdbx_strand_id
1 'polypeptide(L)'
;MVDSARNQGAWRIEPFGKTKGEIGGGGHLKLIRNIRAAGVFHKAAKSMQAGDYPAVLDRLDGFQAQPYFMAKAELFRAMARHRQDRFADAVHHYDNFLINHLADMPRKDRPYVEEYAKFFRSRAQARIDPSTPLYSSLEELRKHAVSAPFLTRAEFSV
;
A
#
# COMPACT_ATOMS: atom_id res chain seq x y z
N MET A 1 -54.55 -47.90 -45.01
CA MET A 1 -53.10 -47.92 -45.24
C MET A 1 -52.61 -46.50 -45.03
N VAL A 2 -51.86 -46.11 -44.02
CA VAL A 2 -51.06 -46.84 -43.02
C VAL A 2 -51.03 -45.97 -41.76
N ASP A 3 -51.38 -46.54 -40.61
CA ASP A 3 -51.31 -45.89 -39.30
C ASP A 3 -49.89 -45.98 -38.73
N SER A 4 -49.44 -44.88 -38.12
CA SER A 4 -48.10 -44.66 -37.59
C SER A 4 -47.75 -45.62 -36.45
N ALA A 5 -46.74 -46.46 -36.67
CA ALA A 5 -46.05 -47.21 -35.64
C ALA A 5 -44.78 -46.45 -35.18
N ARG A 6 -44.73 -46.21 -33.87
CA ARG A 6 -43.56 -46.17 -32.97
C ARG A 6 -42.17 -46.12 -33.63
N ASN A 7 -41.39 -45.11 -33.28
CA ASN A 7 -39.95 -45.32 -33.07
C ASN A 7 -39.51 -44.72 -31.72
N GLN A 8 -38.95 -45.59 -30.89
CA GLN A 8 -38.49 -45.35 -29.54
C GLN A 8 -36.97 -45.18 -29.57
N GLY A 9 -36.45 -44.33 -28.68
CA GLY A 9 -35.11 -44.50 -28.12
C GLY A 9 -33.99 -43.70 -28.80
N ALA A 10 -33.59 -42.59 -28.18
CA ALA A 10 -32.19 -42.20 -27.99
C ALA A 10 -32.11 -40.87 -27.21
N TRP A 11 -32.15 -40.94 -25.88
CA TRP A 11 -31.54 -39.90 -25.04
C TRP A 11 -30.55 -40.57 -24.12
N ARG A 12 -29.33 -40.72 -24.63
CA ARG A 12 -28.15 -41.17 -23.89
C ARG A 12 -27.76 -40.02 -22.97
N ILE A 13 -27.91 -40.26 -21.67
CA ILE A 13 -27.47 -39.35 -20.60
C ILE A 13 -25.94 -39.43 -20.58
N GLU A 14 -25.26 -38.37 -20.99
CA GLU A 14 -23.81 -38.29 -20.83
C GLU A 14 -23.45 -38.15 -19.35
N PRO A 15 -22.48 -38.94 -18.83
CA PRO A 15 -22.06 -38.78 -17.45
C PRO A 15 -21.28 -37.47 -17.32
N PHE A 16 -21.74 -36.62 -16.39
CA PHE A 16 -20.97 -35.49 -15.84
C PHE A 16 -19.62 -36.01 -15.32
N GLY A 17 -18.61 -36.00 -16.18
CA GLY A 17 -17.22 -36.13 -15.79
C GLY A 17 -16.83 -34.88 -14.99
N LYS A 18 -16.91 -34.98 -13.67
CA LYS A 18 -16.21 -34.03 -12.79
C LYS A 18 -14.71 -34.19 -13.04
N THR A 19 -14.14 -33.29 -13.83
CA THR A 19 -12.70 -33.08 -13.93
C THR A 19 -12.15 -32.74 -12.55
N LYS A 20 -11.26 -33.62 -12.05
CA LYS A 20 -10.31 -33.27 -10.99
C LYS A 20 -9.34 -32.20 -11.51
N GLY A 21 -8.99 -31.25 -10.65
CA GLY A 21 -8.03 -30.17 -10.91
C GLY A 21 -8.78 -28.83 -10.85
N GLU A 22 -8.61 -27.97 -9.85
CA GLU A 22 -7.34 -27.48 -9.32
C GLU A 22 -7.32 -27.45 -7.80
N ILE A 23 -6.24 -27.99 -7.25
CA ILE A 23 -5.92 -28.04 -5.84
C ILE A 23 -5.12 -26.77 -5.53
N GLY A 24 -5.70 -25.84 -4.77
CA GLY A 24 -5.05 -25.06 -3.71
C GLY A 24 -3.60 -24.54 -3.87
N GLY A 25 -3.15 -24.10 -5.06
CA GLY A 25 -1.78 -23.60 -5.26
C GLY A 25 -1.56 -22.11 -4.98
N GLY A 26 -2.61 -21.28 -5.11
CA GLY A 26 -2.46 -19.81 -5.06
C GLY A 26 -2.32 -19.21 -3.66
N GLY A 27 -2.86 -19.86 -2.63
CA GLY A 27 -2.87 -19.33 -1.26
C GLY A 27 -1.49 -19.32 -0.61
N HIS A 28 -0.71 -20.38 -0.80
CA HIS A 28 0.63 -20.53 -0.23
C HIS A 28 1.62 -19.54 -0.87
N LEU A 29 1.55 -19.35 -2.19
CA LEU A 29 2.40 -18.41 -2.92
C LEU A 29 2.10 -16.95 -2.53
N LYS A 30 0.81 -16.62 -2.33
CA LYS A 30 0.36 -15.31 -1.83
C LYS A 30 0.85 -15.06 -0.40
N LEU A 31 0.78 -16.07 0.48
CA LEU A 31 1.27 -15.96 1.85
C LEU A 31 2.78 -15.72 1.91
N ILE A 32 3.59 -16.48 1.15
CA ILE A 32 5.05 -16.28 1.08
C ILE A 32 5.39 -14.88 0.58
N ARG A 33 4.69 -14.39 -0.46
CA ARG A 33 4.88 -13.03 -0.97
C ARG A 33 4.60 -11.97 0.10
N ASN A 34 3.56 -12.15 0.90
CA ASN A 34 3.21 -11.21 1.97
C ASN A 34 4.25 -11.20 3.09
N ILE A 35 4.77 -12.36 3.48
CA ILE A 35 5.83 -12.46 4.50
C ILE A 35 7.11 -11.76 4.01
N ARG A 36 7.49 -11.98 2.75
CA ARG A 36 8.63 -11.28 2.13
C ARG A 36 8.42 -9.78 2.11
N ALA A 37 7.23 -9.33 1.71
CA ALA A 37 6.89 -7.90 1.68
C ALA A 37 6.97 -7.26 3.07
N ALA A 38 6.41 -7.91 4.09
CA ALA A 38 6.51 -7.45 5.48
C ALA A 38 7.96 -7.39 5.96
N GLY A 39 8.79 -8.38 5.60
CA GLY A 39 10.21 -8.40 5.94
C GLY A 39 11.01 -7.27 5.28
N VAL A 40 10.78 -7.00 4.00
CA VAL A 40 11.41 -5.87 3.28
C VAL A 40 10.98 -4.55 3.89
N PHE A 41 9.68 -4.36 4.12
CA PHE A 41 9.15 -3.16 4.74
C PHE A 41 9.72 -2.94 6.16
N HIS A 42 9.80 -3.99 6.97
CA HIS A 42 10.41 -3.91 8.30
C HIS A 42 11.88 -3.49 8.25
N LYS A 43 12.65 -4.01 7.30
CA LYS A 43 14.05 -3.58 7.09
C LYS A 43 14.13 -2.12 6.66
N ALA A 44 13.21 -1.65 5.82
CA ALA A 44 13.14 -0.25 5.43
C ALA A 44 12.78 0.64 6.64
N ALA A 45 11.86 0.20 7.51
CA ALA A 45 11.54 0.90 8.76
C ALA A 45 12.75 1.04 9.69
N LYS A 46 13.56 -0.02 9.82
CA LYS A 46 14.81 0.05 10.59
C LYS A 46 15.81 1.04 9.98
N SER A 47 15.99 1.02 8.65
CA SER A 47 16.85 2.00 7.97
C SER A 47 16.34 3.43 8.17
N MET A 48 15.02 3.65 8.10
CA MET A 48 14.41 4.96 8.36
C MET A 48 14.72 5.47 9.78
N GLN A 49 14.54 4.60 10.79
CA GLN A 49 14.85 4.90 12.18
C GLN A 49 16.34 5.18 12.42
N ALA A 50 17.21 4.49 11.69
CA ALA A 50 18.66 4.69 11.74
C ALA A 50 19.14 5.94 10.99
N GLY A 51 18.25 6.65 10.27
CA GLY A 51 18.63 7.79 9.42
C GLY A 51 19.33 7.40 8.12
N ASP A 52 19.36 6.11 7.77
CA ASP A 52 19.94 5.61 6.53
C ASP A 52 18.89 5.66 5.40
N TYR A 53 18.64 6.86 4.92
CA TYR A 53 17.60 7.13 3.92
C TYR A 53 17.88 6.55 2.53
N PRO A 54 19.13 6.52 2.01
CA PRO A 54 19.44 5.80 0.78
C PRO A 54 19.07 4.32 0.88
N ALA A 55 19.41 3.66 1.98
CA ALA A 55 19.06 2.28 2.24
C ALA A 55 17.55 2.02 2.31
N VAL A 56 16.74 3.00 2.74
CA VAL A 56 15.28 2.94 2.65
C VAL A 56 14.86 2.87 1.18
N LEU A 57 15.39 3.77 0.35
CA LEU A 57 15.02 3.86 -1.06
C LEU A 57 15.43 2.60 -1.82
N ASP A 58 16.64 2.09 -1.61
CA ASP A 58 17.13 0.87 -2.24
C ASP A 58 16.26 -0.35 -1.88
N ARG A 59 15.84 -0.47 -0.61
CA ARG A 59 14.95 -1.56 -0.16
C ARG A 59 13.56 -1.47 -0.75
N LEU A 60 13.10 -0.25 -1.02
CA LEU A 60 11.77 0.01 -1.55
C LEU A 60 11.78 0.15 -3.08
N ASP A 61 12.93 0.03 -3.73
CA ASP A 61 13.01 0.01 -5.19
C ASP A 61 12.38 -1.27 -5.74
N GLY A 62 11.56 -1.13 -6.79
CA GLY A 62 10.77 -2.22 -7.35
C GLY A 62 9.85 -2.94 -6.34
N PHE A 63 9.61 -2.38 -5.15
CA PHE A 63 8.82 -3.04 -4.11
C PHE A 63 7.36 -3.22 -4.56
N GLN A 64 6.89 -4.47 -4.53
CA GLN A 64 5.56 -4.88 -4.99
C GLN A 64 4.87 -5.79 -3.98
N ALA A 65 3.94 -5.22 -3.23
CA ALA A 65 3.24 -5.87 -2.13
C ALA A 65 1.73 -5.67 -2.20
N GLN A 66 1.01 -6.12 -1.17
CA GLN A 66 -0.40 -5.78 -1.03
C GLN A 66 -0.59 -4.26 -0.86
N PRO A 67 -1.77 -3.70 -1.23
CA PRO A 67 -1.99 -2.26 -1.26
C PRO A 67 -1.59 -1.51 0.02
N TYR A 68 -1.91 -2.09 1.19
CA TYR A 68 -1.50 -1.53 2.48
C TYR A 68 0.03 -1.32 2.62
N PHE A 69 0.83 -2.29 2.21
CA PHE A 69 2.29 -2.15 2.24
C PHE A 69 2.81 -1.20 1.17
N MET A 70 2.13 -1.13 0.02
CA MET A 70 2.44 -0.15 -1.02
C MET A 70 2.22 1.28 -0.50
N ALA A 71 1.11 1.53 0.19
CA ALA A 71 0.82 2.82 0.79
C ALA A 71 1.87 3.25 1.82
N LYS A 72 2.26 2.34 2.71
CA LYS A 72 3.34 2.62 3.67
C LYS A 72 4.69 2.85 2.98
N ALA A 73 5.03 2.03 1.99
CA ALA A 73 6.26 2.17 1.23
C ALA A 73 6.30 3.54 0.52
N GLU A 74 5.18 3.99 -0.03
CA GLU A 74 5.09 5.28 -0.69
C GLU A 74 5.35 6.44 0.28
N LEU A 75 4.75 6.39 1.47
CA LEU A 75 4.98 7.40 2.48
C LEU A 75 6.43 7.39 2.99
N PHE A 76 7.06 6.21 3.13
CA PHE A 76 8.48 6.09 3.46
C PHE A 76 9.39 6.63 2.35
N ARG A 77 9.06 6.41 1.08
CA ARG A 77 9.79 6.98 -0.06
C ARG A 77 9.75 8.51 -0.01
N ALA A 78 8.60 9.09 0.32
CA ALA A 78 8.45 10.53 0.49
C ALA A 78 9.32 11.04 1.66
N MET A 79 9.23 10.40 2.83
CA MET A 79 10.00 10.75 4.02
C MET A 79 11.51 10.69 3.77
N ALA A 80 12.01 9.58 3.21
CA ALA A 80 13.43 9.38 2.96
C ALA A 80 13.99 10.44 2.00
N ARG A 81 13.23 10.83 0.98
CA ARG A 81 13.61 11.90 0.05
C ARG A 81 13.57 13.28 0.71
N HIS A 82 12.54 13.55 1.51
CA HIS A 82 12.46 14.79 2.27
C HIS A 82 13.69 14.97 3.16
N ARG A 83 14.08 13.91 3.89
CA ARG A 83 15.25 13.91 4.77
C ARG A 83 16.60 13.99 4.04
N GLN A 84 16.62 13.75 2.73
CA GLN A 84 17.78 13.93 1.86
C GLN A 84 17.74 15.26 1.10
N ASP A 85 16.88 16.20 1.49
CA ASP A 85 16.65 17.48 0.81
C ASP A 85 16.24 17.36 -0.67
N ARG A 86 15.75 16.18 -1.08
CA ARG A 86 15.21 15.90 -2.43
C ARG A 86 13.74 16.31 -2.49
N PHE A 87 13.47 17.60 -2.30
CA PHE A 87 12.11 18.08 -2.04
C PHE A 87 11.13 17.87 -3.19
N ALA A 88 11.55 18.05 -4.45
CA ALA A 88 10.67 17.82 -5.60
C ALA A 88 10.18 16.37 -5.66
N ASP A 89 11.09 15.41 -5.49
CA ASP A 89 10.73 13.99 -5.44
C ASP A 89 9.88 13.67 -4.20
N ALA A 90 10.19 14.29 -3.05
CA ALA A 90 9.41 14.10 -1.83
C ALA A 90 7.95 14.56 -2.03
N VAL A 91 7.73 15.74 -2.62
CA VAL A 91 6.40 16.26 -2.95
C VAL A 91 5.67 15.29 -3.88
N HIS A 92 6.32 14.80 -4.93
CA HIS A 92 5.73 13.82 -5.85
C HIS A 92 5.22 12.58 -5.11
N HIS A 93 6.03 12.00 -4.23
CA HIS A 93 5.64 10.80 -3.46
C HIS A 93 4.57 11.10 -2.39
N TYR A 94 4.58 12.28 -1.75
CA TYR A 94 3.48 12.66 -0.85
C TYR A 94 2.16 12.83 -1.61
N ASP A 95 2.18 13.47 -2.77
CA ASP A 95 0.99 13.66 -3.60
C ASP A 95 0.48 12.30 -4.12
N ASN A 96 1.38 11.43 -4.56
CA ASN A 96 1.02 10.06 -4.95
C ASN A 96 0.42 9.26 -3.79
N PHE A 97 0.97 9.40 -2.57
CA PHE A 97 0.37 8.79 -1.39
C PHE A 97 -1.06 9.28 -1.14
N LEU A 98 -1.25 10.61 -1.13
CA LEU A 98 -2.54 11.24 -0.84
C LEU A 98 -3.62 10.86 -1.87
N ILE A 99 -3.25 10.84 -3.16
CA ILE A 99 -4.19 10.60 -4.26
C ILE A 99 -4.47 9.10 -4.45
N ASN A 100 -3.43 8.27 -4.46
CA ASN A 100 -3.54 6.88 -4.94
C ASN A 100 -3.48 5.83 -3.84
N HIS A 101 -2.94 6.15 -2.65
CA HIS A 101 -2.66 5.14 -1.63
C HIS A 101 -3.32 5.38 -0.28
N LEU A 102 -3.83 6.58 -0.01
CA LEU A 102 -4.49 6.87 1.26
C LEU A 102 -5.69 5.94 1.51
N ALA A 103 -6.42 5.57 0.46
CA ALA A 103 -7.54 4.63 0.53
C ALA A 103 -7.11 3.19 0.90
N ASP A 104 -5.85 2.82 0.69
CA ASP A 104 -5.31 1.51 1.04
C ASP A 104 -4.90 1.41 2.52
N MET A 105 -4.82 2.55 3.21
CA MET A 105 -4.56 2.58 4.64
C MET A 105 -5.80 2.14 5.43
N PRO A 106 -5.64 1.44 6.57
CA PRO A 106 -6.77 1.12 7.45
C PRO A 106 -7.47 2.40 7.90
N ARG A 107 -8.81 2.37 7.98
CA ARG A 107 -9.62 3.55 8.33
C ARG A 107 -9.18 4.24 9.64
N LYS A 108 -8.70 3.45 10.61
CA LYS A 108 -8.17 3.93 11.90
C LYS A 108 -6.82 4.66 11.79
N ASP A 109 -6.05 4.41 10.74
CA ASP A 109 -4.74 5.00 10.52
C ASP A 109 -4.83 6.25 9.64
N ARG A 110 -5.79 6.27 8.70
CA ARG A 110 -5.97 7.32 7.68
C ARG A 110 -5.90 8.75 8.22
N PRO A 111 -6.63 9.13 9.30
CA PRO A 111 -6.62 10.53 9.74
C PRO A 111 -5.20 11.02 10.06
N TYR A 112 -4.39 10.19 10.71
CA TYR A 112 -3.04 10.61 11.08
C TYR A 112 -2.08 10.62 9.90
N VAL A 113 -2.11 9.59 9.05
CA VAL A 113 -1.16 9.51 7.91
C VAL A 113 -1.50 10.51 6.80
N GLU A 114 -2.77 10.90 6.66
CA GLU A 114 -3.19 11.99 5.78
C GLU A 114 -2.64 13.34 6.30
N GLU A 115 -2.86 13.65 7.57
CA GLU A 115 -2.35 14.88 8.20
C GLU A 115 -0.82 14.93 8.16
N TYR A 116 -0.15 13.80 8.43
CA TYR A 116 1.29 13.68 8.32
C TYR A 116 1.78 14.00 6.90
N ALA A 117 1.16 13.38 5.88
CA ALA A 117 1.54 13.60 4.49
C ALA A 117 1.33 15.06 4.07
N LYS A 118 0.16 15.66 4.35
CA LYS A 118 -0.10 17.08 4.03
C LYS A 118 0.87 18.03 4.74
N PHE A 119 1.14 17.77 6.02
CA PHE A 119 2.06 18.57 6.82
C PHE A 119 3.47 18.59 6.20
N PHE A 120 4.06 17.43 5.92
CA PHE A 120 5.42 17.36 5.35
C PHE A 120 5.46 17.72 3.87
N ARG A 121 4.41 17.45 3.11
CA ARG A 121 4.28 17.87 1.70
C ARG A 121 4.34 19.37 1.56
N SER A 122 3.56 20.12 2.34
CA SER A 122 3.58 21.60 2.29
C SER A 122 4.95 22.18 2.64
N ARG A 123 5.68 21.54 3.57
CA ARG A 123 7.03 21.95 3.97
C ARG A 123 8.08 21.64 2.92
N ALA A 124 8.01 20.48 2.28
CA ALA A 124 8.85 20.17 1.12
C ALA A 124 8.57 21.15 -0.03
N GLN A 125 7.30 21.47 -0.29
CA GLN A 125 6.93 22.44 -1.31
C GLN A 125 7.44 23.85 -0.96
N ALA A 126 7.36 24.29 0.30
CA ALA A 126 7.89 25.57 0.74
C ALA A 126 9.42 25.69 0.61
N ARG A 127 10.14 24.56 0.57
CA ARG A 127 11.58 24.54 0.25
C ARG A 127 11.88 24.76 -1.23
N ILE A 128 10.94 24.41 -2.10
CA ILE A 128 11.01 24.61 -3.56
C ILE A 128 10.53 26.03 -3.91
N ASP A 129 9.40 26.44 -3.32
CA ASP A 129 8.75 27.73 -3.52
C ASP A 129 8.40 28.34 -2.15
N PRO A 130 9.18 29.32 -1.66
CA PRO A 130 8.96 29.96 -0.37
C PRO A 130 7.61 30.68 -0.20
N SER A 131 6.89 30.97 -1.29
CA SER A 131 5.56 31.57 -1.23
C SER A 131 4.46 30.56 -0.86
N THR A 132 4.77 29.27 -0.87
CA THR A 132 3.82 28.20 -0.55
C THR A 132 3.33 28.32 0.90
N PRO A 133 2.02 28.39 1.14
CA PRO A 133 1.47 28.39 2.50
C PRO A 133 1.71 27.04 3.18
N LEU A 134 2.14 27.07 4.44
CA LEU A 134 2.31 25.87 5.24
C LEU A 134 0.95 25.30 5.64
N TYR A 135 0.80 23.98 5.49
CA TYR A 135 -0.37 23.27 5.98
C TYR A 135 -0.17 22.94 7.46
N SER A 136 -1.06 23.50 8.28
CA SER A 136 -1.17 23.22 9.71
C SER A 136 0.14 23.41 10.52
N SER A 137 0.10 23.06 11.80
CA SER A 137 1.20 23.22 12.76
C SER A 137 1.71 21.87 13.28
N LEU A 138 2.92 21.88 13.85
CA LEU A 138 3.50 20.68 14.47
C LEU A 138 2.67 20.23 15.68
N GLU A 139 2.03 21.18 16.38
CA GLU A 139 1.13 20.91 17.49
C GLU A 139 -0.11 20.14 17.03
N GLU A 140 -0.74 20.56 15.94
CA GLU A 140 -1.90 19.87 15.37
C GLU A 140 -1.52 18.45 14.90
N LEU A 141 -0.39 18.29 14.22
CA LEU A 141 0.08 16.96 13.84
C LEU A 141 0.29 16.05 15.06
N ARG A 142 0.83 16.59 16.17
CA ARG A 142 0.97 15.84 17.44
C ARG A 142 -0.38 15.48 18.05
N LYS A 143 -1.41 16.32 17.96
CA LYS A 143 -2.78 16.00 18.39
C LYS A 143 -3.35 14.81 17.61
N HIS A 144 -3.18 14.80 16.29
CA HIS A 144 -3.55 13.65 15.45
C HIS A 144 -2.73 12.40 15.76
N ALA A 145 -1.45 12.55 16.12
CA ALA A 145 -0.63 11.43 16.52
C ALA A 145 -1.20 10.73 17.76
N VAL A 146 -1.70 11.45 18.77
CA VAL A 146 -2.21 10.85 20.01
C VAL A 146 -3.32 9.81 19.74
N SER A 147 -4.22 10.08 18.80
CA SER A 147 -5.34 9.20 18.46
C SER A 147 -4.98 8.06 17.50
N ALA A 148 -3.79 8.08 16.91
CA ALA A 148 -3.34 7.04 16.00
C ALA A 148 -2.94 5.74 16.72
N PRO A 149 -3.12 4.57 16.10
CA PRO A 149 -2.61 3.31 16.63
C PRO A 149 -1.09 3.32 16.84
N PHE A 150 -0.63 2.62 17.88
CA PHE A 150 0.78 2.61 18.29
C PHE A 150 1.76 2.33 17.14
N LEU A 151 1.48 1.31 16.32
CA LEU A 151 2.36 0.96 15.19
C LEU A 151 2.48 2.10 14.19
N THR A 152 1.36 2.74 13.84
CA THR A 152 1.32 3.88 12.90
C THR A 152 2.12 5.06 13.45
N ARG A 153 2.02 5.35 14.75
CA ARG A 153 2.83 6.40 15.40
C ARG A 153 4.32 6.07 15.40
N ALA A 154 4.66 4.82 15.65
CA ALA A 154 6.06 4.36 15.71
C ALA A 154 6.74 4.39 14.33
N GLU A 155 5.98 4.17 13.26
CA GLU A 155 6.48 4.22 11.88
C GLU A 155 6.57 5.65 11.33
N PHE A 156 5.61 6.50 11.70
CA PHE A 156 5.49 7.88 11.19
C PHE A 156 5.63 8.88 12.33
N SER A 157 6.74 8.82 13.06
CA SER A 157 7.01 9.76 14.15
C SER A 157 7.38 11.14 13.61
N VAL A 158 6.97 12.18 14.35
CA VAL A 158 7.30 13.58 14.09
C VAL A 158 8.49 14.02 14.92
#